data_AF-A0A378VUB5-F1
#
_entry.id   AF-A0A378VUB5-F1
#
_cell.length_a   1.000
_cell.length_b   1.000
_cell.length_c   1.000
_cell.angle_alpha   90.00
_cell.angle_beta   90.00
_cell.angle_gamma   90.00
#
_symmetry.space_group_name_H-M   'P 1'
#
loop_
_entity.id
_entity.type
_entity.pdbx_description
1 polymer ?
#
loop_
_entity_poly.entity_id
_entity_poly.type
_entity_poly.pdbx_seq_one_letter_code
_entity_poly.pdbx_strand_id
1 'polypeptide(L)'
;MPHDDPTLLFTNAGMNQFKDVFLGFDKRPYSRATTAQKCVRAGGKHNDLENVGYTARHHTFFEMMGNFSFGDYFKRDAIHFAWEFLTSPEWLNIPKDKLLATVYAEDDEAYNIWLNEIGMPSERIVRIGDNKGAKYASDNFWQMGDTGPCGPCSEIFYDHGKEIWGGIPGSPEEDGDRWIEIWNCVFMQFNRDEQGNMNPLPKPSVDTGMGLERMAAVMQHVHSNYEIDLFQDLLKAVARETGAPFSMEEPSLKVIADHIRSCSFLIADGVLPSNEGRGYVLRRIIRRAVRHGYKLGQSKPFFHKLVADLVQEMGGAYPELKENRRKSKKL
;
A
#
# COMPACT_ATOMS: atom_id res chain seq x y z
N MET A 1 -10.40 6.31 -9.35
CA MET A 1 -11.71 5.60 -9.22
C MET A 1 -11.84 4.48 -10.25
N PRO A 2 -12.35 3.28 -9.91
CA PRO A 2 -12.65 2.23 -10.89
C PRO A 2 -13.92 2.59 -11.67
N HIS A 3 -13.80 2.71 -13.00
CA HIS A 3 -14.92 3.07 -13.90
C HIS A 3 -15.79 1.86 -14.26
N ASP A 4 -15.18 0.71 -14.57
CA ASP A 4 -15.87 -0.47 -15.12
C ASP A 4 -15.76 -1.72 -14.23
N ASP A 5 -15.49 -1.56 -12.93
CA ASP A 5 -15.42 -2.69 -11.98
C ASP A 5 -16.41 -2.51 -10.81
N PRO A 6 -17.57 -3.21 -10.85
CA PRO A 6 -18.58 -3.11 -9.79
C PRO A 6 -18.16 -3.84 -8.51
N THR A 7 -17.16 -4.73 -8.54
CA THR A 7 -16.71 -5.47 -7.35
C THR A 7 -15.73 -4.66 -6.50
N LEU A 8 -15.24 -3.53 -7.01
CA LEU A 8 -14.21 -2.71 -6.36
C LEU A 8 -14.74 -1.36 -5.87
N LEU A 9 -14.66 -1.14 -4.56
CA LEU A 9 -15.11 0.11 -3.94
C LEU A 9 -14.19 1.28 -4.33
N PHE A 10 -12.89 1.12 -4.12
CA PHE A 10 -11.83 2.04 -4.50
C PHE A 10 -10.64 1.26 -5.04
N THR A 11 -9.82 1.88 -5.88
CA THR A 11 -8.53 1.33 -6.29
C THR A 11 -7.68 1.05 -5.05
N ASN A 12 -7.33 -0.21 -4.79
CA ASN A 12 -6.63 -0.67 -3.60
C ASN A 12 -5.23 -1.24 -3.90
N ALA A 13 -4.90 -1.40 -5.18
CA ALA A 13 -3.61 -1.88 -5.67
C ALA A 13 -3.32 -1.35 -7.09
N GLY A 14 -2.03 -1.34 -7.47
CA GLY A 14 -1.55 -0.97 -8.81
C GLY A 14 -2.20 -1.77 -9.94
N MET A 15 -2.41 -3.07 -9.70
CA MET A 15 -2.93 -4.02 -10.67
C MET A 15 -4.38 -3.81 -11.10
N ASN A 16 -5.18 -3.05 -10.34
CA ASN A 16 -6.62 -2.99 -10.60
C ASN A 16 -6.95 -2.49 -12.01
N GLN A 17 -6.16 -1.55 -12.55
CA GLN A 17 -6.32 -1.02 -13.92
C GLN A 17 -5.87 -1.99 -15.04
N PHE A 18 -5.23 -3.09 -14.65
CA PHE A 18 -4.72 -4.15 -15.52
C PHE A 18 -5.45 -5.48 -15.29
N LYS A 19 -6.53 -5.50 -14.47
CA LYS A 19 -7.31 -6.71 -14.16
C LYS A 19 -7.65 -7.51 -15.41
N ASP A 20 -8.24 -6.86 -16.42
CA ASP A 20 -8.64 -7.52 -17.67
C ASP A 20 -7.46 -7.97 -18.53
N VAL A 21 -6.30 -7.32 -18.39
CA VAL A 21 -5.06 -7.75 -19.06
C VAL A 21 -4.56 -9.05 -18.45
N PHE A 22 -4.58 -9.18 -17.11
CA PHE A 22 -4.24 -10.43 -16.42
C PHE A 22 -5.23 -11.56 -16.76
N LEU A 23 -6.52 -11.24 -16.86
CA LEU A 23 -7.56 -12.20 -17.25
C LEU A 23 -7.50 -12.58 -18.74
N GLY A 24 -6.76 -11.83 -19.57
CA GLY A 24 -6.65 -12.04 -21.00
C GLY A 24 -7.82 -11.50 -21.83
N PHE A 25 -8.69 -10.69 -21.23
CA PHE A 25 -9.81 -10.03 -21.90
C PHE A 25 -9.41 -8.72 -22.59
N ASP A 26 -8.35 -8.07 -22.11
CA ASP A 26 -7.78 -6.86 -22.68
C ASP A 26 -6.33 -7.11 -23.14
N LYS A 27 -5.90 -6.41 -24.20
CA LYS A 27 -4.55 -6.49 -24.74
C LYS A 27 -3.98 -5.09 -24.95
N ARG A 28 -2.83 -4.84 -24.34
CA ARG A 28 -2.07 -3.58 -24.47
C ARG A 28 -1.03 -3.68 -25.58
N PRO A 29 -0.56 -2.54 -26.14
CA PRO A 29 0.57 -2.51 -27.08
C PRO A 29 1.93 -2.79 -26.41
N TYR A 30 1.95 -2.99 -25.09
CA TYR A 30 3.11 -3.32 -24.28
C TYR A 30 2.85 -4.61 -23.48
N SER A 31 3.92 -5.37 -23.22
CA SER A 31 3.89 -6.59 -22.40
C SER A 31 4.40 -6.36 -20.97
N ARG A 32 4.94 -5.18 -20.70
CA ARG A 32 5.48 -4.76 -19.40
C ARG A 32 5.04 -3.33 -19.10
N ALA A 33 4.81 -3.01 -17.84
CA ALA A 33 4.44 -1.66 -17.41
C ALA A 33 5.03 -1.33 -16.03
N THR A 34 5.05 -0.04 -15.68
CA THR A 34 5.32 0.43 -14.32
C THR A 34 4.40 1.60 -13.97
N THR A 35 3.96 1.71 -12.73
CA THR A 35 3.11 2.81 -12.25
C THR A 35 3.43 3.19 -10.80
N ALA A 36 3.07 4.41 -10.41
CA ALA A 36 2.91 4.83 -9.02
C ALA A 36 1.40 5.07 -8.79
N GLN A 37 0.72 4.07 -8.25
CA GLN A 37 -0.73 4.05 -8.15
C GLN A 37 -1.20 4.66 -6.83
N LYS A 38 -2.11 5.63 -6.92
CA LYS A 38 -2.92 6.10 -5.79
C LYS A 38 -3.85 4.99 -5.31
N CYS A 39 -3.71 4.56 -4.06
CA CYS A 39 -4.53 3.50 -3.46
C CYS A 39 -5.33 4.03 -2.28
N VAL A 40 -6.56 3.53 -2.11
CA VAL A 40 -7.39 3.78 -0.92
C VAL A 40 -7.85 2.45 -0.31
N ARG A 41 -7.43 2.15 0.91
CA ARG A 41 -7.82 0.96 1.71
C ARG A 41 -8.69 1.37 2.89
N ALA A 42 -9.92 1.77 2.61
CA ALA A 42 -10.89 2.23 3.61
C ALA A 42 -12.25 1.48 3.55
N GLY A 43 -12.24 0.27 2.98
CA GLY A 43 -13.41 -0.60 2.86
C GLY A 43 -13.22 -1.72 1.84
N GLY A 44 -14.12 -2.71 1.87
CA GLY A 44 -13.99 -3.92 1.06
C GLY A 44 -12.99 -4.91 1.67
N LYS A 45 -12.32 -5.70 0.82
CA LYS A 45 -11.38 -6.75 1.22
C LYS A 45 -10.18 -6.21 2.03
N HIS A 46 -9.62 -5.10 1.57
CA HIS A 46 -8.46 -4.44 2.16
C HIS A 46 -8.91 -3.16 2.85
N ASN A 47 -8.90 -3.14 4.18
CA ASN A 47 -9.41 -2.04 4.98
C ASN A 47 -8.52 -1.74 6.19
N ASP A 48 -7.73 -0.68 6.06
CA ASP A 48 -6.76 -0.24 7.07
C ASP A 48 -7.28 0.91 7.93
N LEU A 49 -8.56 1.30 7.77
CA LEU A 49 -9.14 2.48 8.38
C LEU A 49 -8.99 2.50 9.91
N GLU A 50 -9.04 1.36 10.60
CA GLU A 50 -8.88 1.29 12.05
C GLU A 50 -7.42 1.26 12.51
N ASN A 51 -6.48 0.89 11.63
CA ASN A 51 -5.04 0.84 11.92
C ASN A 51 -4.38 2.23 11.87
N VAL A 52 -4.98 3.17 11.13
CA VAL A 52 -4.45 4.53 10.94
C VAL A 52 -4.31 5.27 12.27
N GLY A 53 -3.12 5.81 12.50
CA GLY A 53 -2.73 6.54 13.71
C GLY A 53 -2.22 5.67 14.86
N TYR A 54 -2.38 4.34 14.76
CA TYR A 54 -2.01 3.39 15.81
C TYR A 54 -0.82 2.49 15.44
N THR A 55 -0.49 2.40 14.15
CA THR A 55 0.69 1.68 13.65
C THR A 55 1.57 2.64 12.86
N ALA A 56 2.86 2.30 12.72
CA ALA A 56 3.81 3.13 11.99
C ALA A 56 3.65 3.08 10.46
N ARG A 57 2.89 2.09 9.94
CA ARG A 57 2.95 1.62 8.53
C ARG A 57 1.65 1.63 7.73
N HIS A 58 0.52 1.97 8.35
CA HIS A 58 -0.81 1.91 7.73
C HIS A 58 -1.42 3.29 7.48
N HIS A 59 -2.06 3.41 6.31
CA HIS A 59 -2.73 4.61 5.82
C HIS A 59 -4.05 4.24 5.14
N THR A 60 -5.03 5.15 5.14
CA THR A 60 -6.20 5.00 4.25
C THR A 60 -5.82 5.28 2.82
N PHE A 61 -4.97 6.29 2.58
CA PHE A 61 -4.44 6.63 1.26
C PHE A 61 -2.92 6.46 1.24
N PHE A 62 -2.40 5.79 0.22
CA PHE A 62 -0.98 5.62 0.01
C PHE A 62 -0.68 5.44 -1.48
N GLU A 63 0.59 5.51 -1.84
CA GLU A 63 1.05 5.24 -3.20
C GLU A 63 1.72 3.86 -3.29
N MET A 64 1.30 3.07 -4.27
CA MET A 64 1.87 1.77 -4.58
C MET A 64 2.69 1.86 -5.87
N MET A 65 4.01 1.77 -5.75
CA MET A 65 4.91 1.63 -6.89
C MET A 65 4.91 0.18 -7.35
N GLY A 66 4.65 -0.07 -8.63
CA GLY A 66 4.57 -1.43 -9.14
C GLY A 66 5.11 -1.56 -10.55
N ASN A 67 5.86 -2.62 -10.80
CA ASN A 67 6.12 -3.15 -12.14
C ASN A 67 5.23 -4.35 -12.44
N PHE A 68 4.81 -4.49 -13.69
CA PHE A 68 3.87 -5.51 -14.15
C PHE A 68 4.42 -6.24 -15.37
N SER A 69 4.20 -7.56 -15.41
CA SER A 69 4.48 -8.44 -16.55
C SER A 69 3.17 -9.07 -17.02
N PHE A 70 2.83 -8.90 -18.29
CA PHE A 70 1.61 -9.43 -18.89
C PHE A 70 1.96 -10.62 -19.81
N GLY A 71 2.34 -11.75 -19.20
CA GLY A 71 2.87 -12.91 -19.91
C GLY A 71 4.20 -12.65 -20.61
N ASP A 72 5.07 -11.85 -19.98
CA ASP A 72 6.43 -11.54 -20.39
C ASP A 72 7.40 -12.32 -19.48
N TYR A 73 8.17 -11.65 -18.62
CA TYR A 73 8.97 -12.26 -17.55
C TYR A 73 8.13 -12.80 -16.38
N PHE A 74 8.71 -13.70 -15.58
CA PHE A 74 8.04 -14.31 -14.42
C PHE A 74 8.91 -14.26 -13.16
N LYS A 75 8.81 -15.26 -12.26
CA LYS A 75 9.38 -15.21 -10.90
C LYS A 75 10.84 -14.78 -10.85
N ARG A 76 11.69 -15.44 -11.65
CA ARG A 76 13.14 -15.20 -11.66
C ARG A 76 13.46 -13.73 -11.85
N ASP A 77 13.08 -13.16 -12.99
CA ASP A 77 13.44 -11.78 -13.30
C ASP A 77 12.68 -10.78 -12.40
N ALA A 78 11.46 -11.09 -11.96
CA ALA A 78 10.74 -10.24 -11.01
C ALA A 78 11.49 -10.07 -9.69
N ILE A 79 12.00 -11.18 -9.13
CA ILE A 79 12.81 -11.16 -7.90
C ILE A 79 14.14 -10.44 -8.16
N HIS A 80 14.82 -10.72 -9.29
CA HIS A 80 16.07 -10.04 -9.64
C HIS A 80 15.90 -8.52 -9.80
N PHE A 81 14.84 -8.05 -10.46
CA PHE A 81 14.58 -6.60 -10.59
C PHE A 81 14.32 -5.94 -9.24
N ALA A 82 13.50 -6.55 -8.39
CA ALA A 82 13.24 -6.03 -7.05
C ALA A 82 14.54 -5.97 -6.23
N TRP A 83 15.33 -7.04 -6.25
CA TRP A 83 16.59 -7.11 -5.50
C TRP A 83 17.65 -6.13 -6.01
N GLU A 84 17.80 -6.00 -7.33
CA GLU A 84 18.72 -5.05 -7.94
C GLU A 84 18.34 -3.62 -7.56
N PHE A 85 17.06 -3.23 -7.72
CA PHE A 85 16.60 -1.89 -7.39
C PHE A 85 16.82 -1.55 -5.90
N LEU A 86 16.55 -2.50 -5.00
CA LEU A 86 16.75 -2.29 -3.57
C LEU A 86 18.22 -2.21 -3.18
N THR A 87 19.09 -3.06 -3.73
CA THR A 87 20.43 -3.32 -3.14
C THR A 87 21.61 -2.90 -4.00
N SER A 88 21.42 -2.56 -5.28
CA SER A 88 22.50 -2.11 -6.13
C SER A 88 23.01 -0.72 -5.69
N PRO A 89 24.34 -0.48 -5.70
CA PRO A 89 24.91 0.86 -5.50
C PRO A 89 24.45 1.90 -6.53
N GLU A 90 23.93 1.48 -7.67
CA GLU A 90 23.39 2.37 -8.71
C GLU A 90 21.96 2.85 -8.40
N TRP A 91 21.26 2.19 -7.47
CA TRP A 91 19.85 2.43 -7.14
C TRP A 91 19.70 2.86 -5.68
N LEU A 92 18.92 2.13 -4.86
CA LEU A 92 18.65 2.49 -3.47
C LEU A 92 19.78 2.10 -2.51
N ASN A 93 20.67 1.18 -2.91
CA ASN A 93 21.84 0.77 -2.13
C ASN A 93 21.53 0.39 -0.67
N ILE A 94 20.40 -0.29 -0.44
CA ILE A 94 20.00 -0.75 0.89
C ILE A 94 20.93 -1.89 1.33
N PRO A 95 21.44 -1.88 2.57
CA PRO A 95 22.26 -2.96 3.09
C PRO A 95 21.53 -4.31 3.02
N LYS A 96 22.15 -5.29 2.35
CA LYS A 96 21.53 -6.61 2.11
C LYS A 96 21.20 -7.35 3.40
N ASP A 97 21.98 -7.14 4.46
CA ASP A 97 21.78 -7.71 5.80
C ASP A 97 20.61 -7.08 6.57
N LYS A 98 19.98 -6.04 6.02
CA LYS A 98 18.73 -5.48 6.53
C LYS A 98 17.49 -6.09 5.90
N LEU A 99 17.65 -6.94 4.89
CA LEU A 99 16.54 -7.50 4.14
C LEU A 99 16.26 -8.96 4.53
N LEU A 100 15.00 -9.35 4.41
CA LEU A 100 14.47 -10.70 4.59
C LEU A 100 13.41 -10.92 3.51
N ALA A 101 13.29 -12.14 3.00
CA ALA A 101 12.24 -12.51 2.06
C ALA A 101 11.28 -13.53 2.69
N THR A 102 9.99 -13.42 2.33
CA THR A 102 9.00 -14.48 2.56
C THR A 102 8.62 -15.10 1.22
N VAL A 103 8.24 -16.37 1.24
CA VAL A 103 7.68 -17.10 0.07
C VAL A 103 6.50 -17.96 0.53
N TYR A 104 5.56 -18.22 -0.38
CA TYR A 104 4.48 -19.17 -0.10
C TYR A 104 5.06 -20.55 0.19
N ALA A 105 4.51 -21.27 1.18
CA ALA A 105 5.10 -22.51 1.68
C ALA A 105 5.33 -23.57 0.59
N GLU A 106 4.42 -23.62 -0.39
CA GLU A 106 4.46 -24.56 -1.53
C GLU A 106 5.24 -24.01 -2.76
N ASP A 107 5.79 -22.80 -2.69
CA ASP A 107 6.53 -22.17 -3.80
C ASP A 107 8.04 -22.40 -3.70
N ASP A 108 8.47 -23.64 -4.02
CA ASP A 108 9.88 -24.02 -4.05
C ASP A 108 10.69 -23.27 -5.11
N GLU A 109 10.06 -22.82 -6.19
CA GLU A 109 10.73 -22.06 -7.25
C GLU A 109 11.20 -20.70 -6.71
N ALA A 110 10.30 -19.94 -6.05
CA ALA A 110 10.66 -18.66 -5.45
C ALA A 110 11.71 -18.82 -4.35
N TYR A 111 11.59 -19.85 -3.50
CA TYR A 111 12.59 -20.16 -2.48
C TYR A 111 13.98 -20.40 -3.09
N ASN A 112 14.04 -21.20 -4.15
CA ASN A 112 15.30 -21.54 -4.82
C ASN A 112 15.93 -20.36 -5.55
N ILE A 113 15.14 -19.43 -6.10
CA ILE A 113 15.65 -18.19 -6.68
C ILE A 113 16.32 -17.34 -5.60
N TRP A 114 15.65 -17.12 -4.45
CA TRP A 114 16.24 -16.37 -3.34
C TRP A 114 17.51 -17.02 -2.78
N LEU A 115 17.48 -18.34 -2.58
CA LEU A 115 18.61 -19.06 -1.99
C LEU A 115 19.81 -19.16 -2.94
N ASN A 116 19.59 -19.60 -4.18
CA ASN A 116 20.67 -20.00 -5.07
C ASN A 116 21.11 -18.91 -6.04
N GLU A 117 20.18 -18.06 -6.50
CA GLU A 117 20.50 -17.02 -7.49
C GLU A 117 20.78 -15.68 -6.83
N ILE A 118 19.93 -15.25 -5.90
CA ILE A 118 20.16 -14.03 -5.12
C ILE A 118 21.25 -14.24 -4.06
N GLY A 119 21.40 -15.46 -3.56
CA GLY A 119 22.36 -15.80 -2.51
C GLY A 119 21.93 -15.33 -1.13
N MET A 120 20.62 -15.19 -0.89
CA MET A 120 20.10 -14.84 0.43
C MET A 120 20.30 -16.03 1.39
N PRO A 121 20.86 -15.82 2.59
CA PRO A 121 21.01 -16.89 3.57
C PRO A 121 19.65 -17.52 3.91
N SER A 122 19.62 -18.85 4.07
CA SER A 122 18.38 -19.61 4.26
C SER A 122 17.55 -19.15 5.46
N GLU A 123 18.21 -18.67 6.52
CA GLU A 123 17.60 -18.12 7.74
C GLU A 123 16.88 -16.77 7.52
N ARG A 124 17.08 -16.14 6.36
CA ARG A 124 16.38 -14.93 5.91
C ARG A 124 15.36 -15.20 4.80
N ILE A 125 15.05 -16.46 4.53
CA ILE A 125 14.00 -16.86 3.59
C ILE A 125 12.94 -17.64 4.37
N VAL A 126 11.86 -16.96 4.72
CA VAL A 126 10.78 -17.54 5.53
C VAL A 126 9.69 -18.11 4.63
N ARG A 127 9.25 -19.34 4.92
CA ARG A 127 8.11 -19.96 4.25
C ARG A 127 6.83 -19.72 5.05
N ILE A 128 5.83 -19.11 4.43
CA ILE A 128 4.53 -18.83 5.03
C ILE A 128 3.46 -19.65 4.30
N GLY A 129 2.76 -20.50 5.06
CA GLY A 129 1.64 -21.30 4.55
C GLY A 129 0.31 -20.56 4.66
N ASP A 130 -0.78 -21.31 4.71
CA ASP A 130 -2.13 -20.81 4.94
C ASP A 130 -2.35 -20.38 6.41
N ASN A 131 -1.62 -19.34 6.83
CA ASN A 131 -1.58 -18.83 8.21
C ASN A 131 -2.87 -18.10 8.65
N LYS A 132 -3.84 -17.89 7.74
CA LYS A 132 -5.14 -17.27 8.05
C LYS A 132 -6.27 -18.30 8.16
N GLY A 133 -5.93 -19.57 8.38
CA GLY A 133 -6.86 -20.61 8.82
C GLY A 133 -7.72 -21.24 7.71
N ALA A 134 -7.44 -20.97 6.44
CA ALA A 134 -8.14 -21.58 5.30
C ALA A 134 -7.21 -21.71 4.09
N LYS A 135 -7.53 -22.62 3.17
CA LYS A 135 -6.72 -22.82 1.96
C LYS A 135 -6.65 -21.54 1.12
N TYR A 136 -5.44 -21.16 0.71
CA TYR A 136 -5.11 -19.90 0.02
C TYR A 136 -5.39 -18.63 0.85
N ALA A 137 -5.67 -18.77 2.14
CA ALA A 137 -5.74 -17.66 3.08
C ALA A 137 -4.38 -17.55 3.77
N SER A 138 -3.49 -16.81 3.10
CA SER A 138 -2.10 -16.63 3.50
C SER A 138 -1.70 -15.15 3.36
N ASP A 139 -0.64 -14.73 4.03
CA ASP A 139 0.08 -13.50 3.65
C ASP A 139 0.81 -13.67 2.32
N ASN A 140 1.35 -14.86 2.05
CA ASN A 140 2.05 -15.19 0.81
C ASN A 140 1.15 -15.75 -0.30
N PHE A 141 -0.17 -15.54 -0.22
CA PHE A 141 -1.10 -15.78 -1.32
C PHE A 141 -1.99 -14.57 -1.51
N TRP A 142 -1.65 -13.74 -2.49
CA TRP A 142 -2.32 -12.46 -2.70
C TRP A 142 -3.59 -12.62 -3.53
N GLN A 143 -4.65 -11.94 -3.11
CA GLN A 143 -5.95 -11.91 -3.77
C GLN A 143 -6.42 -10.46 -3.93
N MET A 144 -6.88 -10.10 -5.15
CA MET A 144 -7.42 -8.77 -5.43
C MET A 144 -8.67 -8.45 -4.59
N GLY A 145 -9.53 -9.45 -4.44
CA GLY A 145 -10.80 -9.39 -3.75
C GLY A 145 -11.35 -10.79 -3.56
N ASP A 146 -12.67 -10.91 -3.38
CA ASP A 146 -13.28 -12.23 -3.31
C ASP A 146 -13.32 -12.94 -4.67
N THR A 147 -13.23 -12.20 -5.77
CA THR A 147 -13.05 -12.73 -7.13
C THR A 147 -11.94 -11.98 -7.86
N GLY A 148 -11.44 -12.56 -8.95
CA GLY A 148 -10.45 -11.95 -9.83
C GLY A 148 -9.05 -12.57 -9.74
N PRO A 149 -8.05 -11.93 -10.38
CA PRO A 149 -6.68 -12.43 -10.43
C PRO A 149 -6.04 -12.58 -9.04
N CYS A 150 -5.33 -13.69 -8.84
CA CYS A 150 -4.62 -14.03 -7.60
C CYS A 150 -3.47 -15.02 -7.86
N GLY A 151 -2.64 -15.25 -6.84
CA GLY A 151 -1.56 -16.22 -6.91
C GLY A 151 -0.65 -16.19 -5.68
N PRO A 152 0.31 -17.13 -5.58
CA PRO A 152 1.36 -17.07 -4.57
C PRO A 152 2.20 -15.81 -4.77
N CYS A 153 2.77 -15.31 -3.69
CA CYS A 153 3.64 -14.15 -3.73
C CYS A 153 4.88 -14.31 -2.84
N SER A 154 5.89 -13.51 -3.14
CA SER A 154 7.09 -13.37 -2.31
C SER A 154 7.21 -11.92 -1.88
N GLU A 155 7.38 -11.69 -0.59
CA GLU A 155 7.46 -10.34 -0.03
C GLU A 155 8.87 -10.08 0.51
N ILE A 156 9.30 -8.82 0.45
CA ILE A 156 10.58 -8.36 0.96
C ILE A 156 10.31 -7.47 2.16
N PHE A 157 10.99 -7.74 3.26
CA PHE A 157 10.91 -7.02 4.54
C PHE A 157 12.22 -6.30 4.85
N TYR A 158 12.12 -5.17 5.54
CA TYR A 158 13.26 -4.39 6.02
C TYR A 158 13.32 -4.36 7.56
N ASP A 159 14.50 -4.60 8.13
CA ASP A 159 14.77 -4.52 9.58
C ASP A 159 15.10 -3.08 10.00
N HIS A 160 14.12 -2.39 10.60
CA HIS A 160 14.34 -1.05 11.12
C HIS A 160 15.26 -0.99 12.34
N GLY A 161 15.53 -2.11 13.02
CA GLY A 161 16.45 -2.18 14.15
C GLY A 161 15.86 -2.89 15.38
N LYS A 162 16.73 -3.43 16.21
CA LYS A 162 16.38 -4.24 17.40
C LYS A 162 15.74 -3.42 18.54
N GLU A 163 15.85 -2.11 18.48
CA GLU A 163 15.27 -1.14 19.40
C GLU A 163 13.76 -0.97 19.20
N ILE A 164 13.26 -1.36 18.02
CA ILE A 164 11.84 -1.39 17.71
C ILE A 164 11.31 -2.78 18.04
N TRP A 165 10.16 -2.84 18.70
CA TRP A 165 9.50 -4.10 19.01
C TRP A 165 8.93 -4.76 17.74
N GLY A 166 9.14 -6.07 17.61
CA GLY A 166 8.62 -6.88 16.52
C GLY A 166 9.58 -8.02 16.15
N GLY A 167 9.00 -9.15 15.76
CA GLY A 167 9.70 -10.33 15.26
C GLY A 167 9.69 -10.39 13.74
N ILE A 168 10.41 -11.38 13.20
CA ILE A 168 10.39 -11.66 11.76
C ILE A 168 8.99 -12.15 11.34
N PRO A 169 8.64 -12.06 10.04
CA PRO A 169 7.42 -12.71 9.51
C PRO A 169 7.35 -14.19 9.89
N GLY A 170 6.17 -14.69 10.20
CA GLY A 170 5.89 -16.04 10.69
C GLY A 170 6.14 -16.25 12.19
N SER A 171 6.64 -15.24 12.91
CA SER A 171 6.87 -15.33 14.36
C SER A 171 5.65 -14.82 15.16
N PRO A 172 5.51 -15.18 16.45
CA PRO A 172 4.43 -14.65 17.29
C PRO A 172 4.41 -13.12 17.46
N GLU A 173 5.51 -12.45 17.12
CA GLU A 173 5.66 -10.99 17.22
C GLU A 173 5.71 -10.30 15.85
N GLU A 174 5.30 -10.99 14.77
CA GLU A 174 5.35 -10.48 13.38
C GLU A 174 4.57 -9.18 13.16
N ASP A 175 3.54 -8.92 13.97
CA ASP A 175 2.70 -7.73 13.87
C ASP A 175 3.38 -6.43 14.35
N GLY A 176 4.55 -6.55 14.98
CA GLY A 176 5.37 -5.41 15.40
C GLY A 176 5.84 -4.54 14.23
N ASP A 177 6.41 -3.38 14.54
CA ASP A 177 6.84 -2.42 13.52
C ASP A 177 8.35 -2.54 13.20
N ARG A 178 9.07 -3.56 13.69
CA ARG A 178 10.49 -3.77 13.40
C ARG A 178 10.74 -4.23 11.97
N TRP A 179 10.06 -5.30 11.56
CA TRP A 179 10.18 -5.89 10.24
C TRP A 179 9.04 -5.42 9.38
N ILE A 180 9.29 -4.42 8.54
CA ILE A 180 8.26 -3.81 7.69
C ILE A 180 8.32 -4.43 6.31
N GLU A 181 7.20 -4.97 5.85
CA GLU A 181 7.00 -5.37 4.45
C GLU A 181 7.14 -4.13 3.55
N ILE A 182 8.13 -4.12 2.67
CA ILE A 182 8.42 -2.99 1.78
C ILE A 182 7.94 -3.25 0.35
N TRP A 183 7.97 -4.50 -0.12
CA TRP A 183 7.63 -4.84 -1.51
C TRP A 183 7.06 -6.26 -1.61
N ASN A 184 5.90 -6.40 -2.22
CA ASN A 184 5.28 -7.68 -2.54
C ASN A 184 5.41 -7.98 -4.06
N CYS A 185 5.93 -9.16 -4.41
CA CYS A 185 5.99 -9.71 -5.76
C CYS A 185 4.97 -10.85 -5.91
N VAL A 186 3.84 -10.57 -6.54
CA VAL A 186 2.75 -11.51 -6.80
C VAL A 186 2.95 -12.22 -8.13
N PHE A 187 2.93 -13.55 -8.09
CA PHE A 187 3.02 -14.41 -9.26
C PHE A 187 1.60 -14.82 -9.67
N MET A 188 0.95 -13.98 -10.47
CA MET A 188 -0.43 -14.16 -10.90
C MET A 188 -0.58 -15.47 -11.69
N GLN A 189 -1.38 -16.38 -11.16
CA GLN A 189 -1.58 -17.73 -11.71
C GLN A 189 -3.04 -18.11 -11.85
N PHE A 190 -3.93 -17.54 -11.05
CA PHE A 190 -5.34 -17.94 -11.01
C PHE A 190 -6.28 -16.75 -11.12
N ASN A 191 -7.49 -17.03 -11.55
CA ASN A 191 -8.68 -16.22 -11.38
C ASN A 191 -9.60 -16.94 -10.40
N ARG A 192 -9.86 -16.32 -9.24
CA ARG A 192 -10.82 -16.84 -8.26
C ARG A 192 -12.24 -16.50 -8.71
N ASP A 193 -13.09 -17.51 -8.87
CA ASP A 193 -14.50 -17.31 -9.19
C ASP A 193 -15.37 -17.11 -7.93
N GLU A 194 -16.67 -16.84 -8.13
CA GLU A 194 -17.63 -16.60 -7.04
C GLU A 194 -17.85 -17.82 -6.13
N GLN A 195 -17.60 -19.04 -6.64
CA GLN A 195 -17.67 -20.27 -5.87
C GLN A 195 -16.36 -20.53 -5.11
N GLY A 196 -15.33 -19.71 -5.33
CA GLY A 196 -14.02 -19.82 -4.71
C GLY A 196 -13.07 -20.78 -5.43
N ASN A 197 -13.42 -21.28 -6.62
CA ASN A 197 -12.50 -22.11 -7.41
C ASN A 197 -11.38 -21.25 -8.00
N MET A 198 -10.19 -21.83 -8.09
CA MET A 198 -9.01 -21.19 -8.67
C MET A 198 -8.83 -21.65 -10.12
N ASN A 199 -9.29 -20.84 -11.07
CA ASN A 199 -9.19 -21.12 -12.50
C ASN A 199 -7.85 -20.60 -13.04
N PRO A 200 -7.01 -21.40 -13.73
CA PRO A 200 -5.73 -20.91 -14.26
C PRO A 200 -5.89 -19.71 -15.19
N LEU A 201 -5.03 -18.70 -15.03
CA LEU A 201 -4.94 -17.58 -15.97
C LEU A 201 -4.36 -18.05 -17.31
N PRO A 202 -4.69 -17.39 -18.44
CA PRO A 202 -4.16 -17.78 -19.76
C PRO A 202 -2.64 -17.72 -19.85
N LYS A 203 -2.01 -16.80 -19.10
CA LYS A 203 -0.56 -16.62 -19.05
C LYS A 203 -0.12 -16.30 -17.62
N PRO A 204 0.83 -17.05 -17.04
CA PRO A 204 1.50 -16.64 -15.81
C PRO A 204 2.06 -15.23 -15.97
N SER A 205 1.81 -14.38 -14.99
CA SER A 205 2.06 -12.95 -15.07
C SER A 205 2.58 -12.42 -13.74
N VAL A 206 3.15 -11.22 -13.72
CA VAL A 206 3.70 -10.61 -12.51
C VAL A 206 2.98 -9.32 -12.19
N ASP A 207 2.60 -9.19 -10.93
CA ASP A 207 2.15 -7.95 -10.32
C ASP A 207 3.06 -7.67 -9.12
N THR A 208 3.54 -6.45 -8.98
CA THR A 208 4.34 -6.07 -7.80
C THR A 208 3.79 -4.80 -7.19
N GLY A 209 3.95 -4.66 -5.88
CA GLY A 209 3.55 -3.47 -5.15
C GLY A 209 4.51 -3.15 -4.01
N MET A 210 5.12 -1.98 -4.09
CA MET A 210 5.96 -1.37 -3.05
C MET A 210 5.27 -0.13 -2.51
N GLY A 211 5.10 -0.05 -1.19
CA GLY A 211 4.53 1.14 -0.55
C GLY A 211 5.52 2.29 -0.58
N LEU A 212 5.18 3.39 -1.26
CA LEU A 212 6.07 4.55 -1.40
C LEU A 212 6.46 5.13 -0.04
N GLU A 213 5.51 5.30 0.86
CA GLU A 213 5.75 5.88 2.19
C GLU A 213 6.63 4.97 3.06
N ARG A 214 6.47 3.66 2.95
CA ARG A 214 7.33 2.69 3.64
C ARG A 214 8.76 2.76 3.11
N MET A 215 8.91 2.83 1.79
CA MET A 215 10.23 2.95 1.19
C MET A 215 10.89 4.31 1.47
N ALA A 216 10.11 5.39 1.47
CA ALA A 216 10.59 6.70 1.88
C ALA A 216 11.10 6.69 3.33
N ALA A 217 10.42 6.00 4.26
CA ALA A 217 10.90 5.88 5.64
C ALA A 217 12.28 5.23 5.71
N VAL A 218 12.48 4.10 5.00
CA VAL A 218 13.78 3.42 4.90
C VAL A 218 14.86 4.35 4.34
N MET A 219 14.57 5.02 3.23
CA MET A 219 15.55 5.87 2.54
C MET A 219 15.86 7.18 3.25
N GLN A 220 14.93 7.68 4.08
CA GLN A 220 15.13 8.84 4.93
C GLN A 220 15.68 8.48 6.32
N HIS A 221 15.97 7.19 6.55
CA HIS A 221 16.53 6.66 7.80
C HIS A 221 15.64 6.93 9.03
N VAL A 222 14.33 6.84 8.83
CA VAL A 222 13.32 6.94 9.89
C VAL A 222 12.53 5.63 10.01
N HIS A 223 11.81 5.46 11.12
CA HIS A 223 11.10 4.22 11.40
C HIS A 223 9.67 4.27 10.89
N SER A 224 8.96 5.35 11.18
CA SER A 224 7.55 5.49 10.86
C SER A 224 7.34 6.19 9.52
N ASN A 225 6.33 5.77 8.77
CA ASN A 225 5.86 6.51 7.61
C ASN A 225 5.48 7.95 7.97
N TYR A 226 5.04 8.21 9.20
CA TYR A 226 4.69 9.55 9.66
C TYR A 226 5.92 10.45 9.90
N GLU A 227 7.13 9.90 9.92
CA GLU A 227 8.39 10.64 10.09
C GLU A 227 8.99 11.12 8.76
N ILE A 228 8.47 10.65 7.62
CA ILE A 228 8.95 11.12 6.32
C ILE A 228 8.60 12.59 6.12
N ASP A 229 9.40 13.27 5.31
CA ASP A 229 9.21 14.66 4.88
C ASP A 229 7.75 15.06 4.61
N LEU A 230 7.06 14.34 3.72
CA LEU A 230 5.65 14.61 3.37
C LEU A 230 4.74 14.63 4.59
N PHE A 231 4.86 13.64 5.48
CA PHE A 231 4.01 13.58 6.66
C PHE A 231 4.43 14.59 7.72
N GLN A 232 5.72 14.89 7.87
CA GLN A 232 6.17 15.91 8.81
C GLN A 232 5.56 17.27 8.51
N ASP A 233 5.47 17.64 7.24
CA ASP A 233 4.87 18.92 6.85
C ASP A 233 3.34 18.91 6.99
N LEU A 234 2.67 17.80 6.65
CA LEU A 234 1.23 17.66 6.92
C LEU A 234 0.90 17.66 8.42
N LEU A 235 1.68 16.99 9.26
CA LEU A 235 1.47 16.94 10.71
C LEU A 235 1.64 18.32 11.34
N LYS A 236 2.65 19.09 10.92
CA LYS A 236 2.82 20.50 11.34
C LYS A 236 1.63 21.36 10.90
N ALA A 237 1.10 21.15 9.69
CA ALA A 237 -0.09 21.85 9.22
C ALA A 237 -1.34 21.48 10.05
N VAL A 238 -1.52 20.20 10.40
CA VAL A 238 -2.61 19.76 11.28
C VAL A 238 -2.48 20.40 12.66
N ALA A 239 -1.30 20.38 13.27
CA ALA A 239 -1.04 21.04 14.55
C ALA A 239 -1.40 22.53 14.50
N ARG A 240 -0.97 23.23 13.43
CA ARG A 240 -1.31 24.64 13.18
C ARG A 240 -2.82 24.88 13.10
N GLU A 241 -3.54 24.08 12.30
CA GLU A 241 -4.97 24.27 12.08
C GLU A 241 -5.83 23.80 13.25
N THR A 242 -5.32 22.94 14.13
CA THR A 242 -6.04 22.47 15.32
C THR A 242 -5.70 23.26 16.58
N GLY A 243 -4.54 23.93 16.62
CA GLY A 243 -4.01 24.60 17.81
C GLY A 243 -3.37 23.63 18.81
N ALA A 244 -3.30 22.35 18.49
CA ALA A 244 -2.61 21.36 19.31
C ALA A 244 -1.08 21.51 19.19
N PRO A 245 -0.33 21.25 20.28
CA PRO A 245 1.12 21.09 20.18
C PRO A 245 1.46 19.98 19.19
N PHE A 246 2.48 20.21 18.37
CA PHE A 246 3.02 19.16 17.52
C PHE A 246 3.60 18.03 18.38
N SER A 247 3.15 16.80 18.14
CA SER A 247 3.65 15.61 18.82
C SER A 247 3.51 14.38 17.93
N MET A 248 4.60 13.63 17.77
CA MET A 248 4.58 12.34 17.11
C MET A 248 3.86 11.27 17.95
N GLU A 249 3.63 11.52 19.23
CA GLU A 249 2.89 10.61 20.11
C GLU A 249 1.39 10.84 20.08
N GLU A 250 0.89 11.92 19.45
CA GLU A 250 -0.54 12.24 19.39
C GLU A 250 -1.19 11.56 18.17
N PRO A 251 -2.00 10.49 18.35
CA PRO A 251 -2.57 9.75 17.22
C PRO A 251 -3.53 10.60 16.38
N SER A 252 -4.18 11.61 16.97
CA SER A 252 -5.13 12.45 16.25
C SER A 252 -4.46 13.30 15.18
N LEU A 253 -3.21 13.72 15.37
CA LEU A 253 -2.46 14.43 14.32
C LEU A 253 -2.23 13.51 13.11
N LYS A 254 -1.78 12.27 13.35
CA LYS A 254 -1.56 11.23 12.33
C LYS A 254 -2.84 10.89 11.57
N VAL A 255 -3.95 10.68 12.29
CA VAL A 255 -5.25 10.37 11.67
C VAL A 255 -5.72 11.49 10.75
N ILE A 256 -5.62 12.75 11.17
CA ILE A 256 -6.07 13.88 10.33
C ILE A 256 -5.16 14.03 9.11
N ALA A 257 -3.83 13.90 9.28
CA ALA A 257 -2.86 13.99 8.18
C ALA A 257 -3.07 12.89 7.12
N ASP A 258 -3.37 11.66 7.54
CA ASP A 258 -3.77 10.59 6.62
C ASP A 258 -5.11 10.91 5.92
N HIS A 259 -6.12 11.28 6.70
CA HIS A 259 -7.47 11.44 6.17
C HIS A 259 -7.60 12.61 5.20
N ILE A 260 -6.80 13.68 5.33
CA ILE A 260 -6.84 14.77 4.34
C ILE A 260 -6.37 14.29 2.97
N ARG A 261 -5.41 13.35 2.92
CA ARG A 261 -4.94 12.74 1.65
C ARG A 261 -6.08 11.97 1.00
N SER A 262 -6.65 10.98 1.69
CA SER A 262 -7.74 10.15 1.13
C SER A 262 -8.95 10.99 0.73
N CYS A 263 -9.42 11.90 1.58
CA CYS A 263 -10.57 12.75 1.27
C CYS A 263 -10.33 13.66 0.06
N SER A 264 -9.16 14.29 -0.03
CA SER A 264 -8.85 15.22 -1.13
C SER A 264 -8.74 14.51 -2.46
N PHE A 265 -8.06 13.35 -2.51
CA PHE A 265 -7.94 12.56 -3.73
C PHE A 265 -9.26 11.94 -4.17
N LEU A 266 -10.08 11.45 -3.23
CA LEU A 266 -11.42 10.95 -3.56
C LEU A 266 -12.30 12.04 -4.19
N ILE A 267 -12.24 13.26 -3.65
CA ILE A 267 -12.97 14.41 -4.23
C ILE A 267 -12.41 14.80 -5.60
N ALA A 268 -11.09 14.80 -5.77
CA ALA A 268 -10.44 15.09 -7.05
C ALA A 268 -10.83 14.07 -8.13
N ASP A 269 -10.93 12.79 -7.77
CA ASP A 269 -11.41 11.72 -8.65
C ASP A 269 -12.96 11.71 -8.81
N GLY A 270 -13.67 12.70 -8.27
CA GLY A 270 -15.11 12.90 -8.51
C GLY A 270 -16.07 12.31 -7.49
N VAL A 271 -15.59 11.73 -6.38
CA VAL A 271 -16.45 11.23 -5.29
C VAL A 271 -17.00 12.39 -4.47
N LEU A 272 -18.31 12.43 -4.28
CA LEU A 272 -18.97 13.42 -3.43
C LEU A 272 -19.54 12.76 -2.17
N PRO A 273 -19.51 13.45 -1.01
CA PRO A 273 -20.08 12.90 0.23
C PRO A 273 -21.59 12.62 0.09
N SER A 274 -21.99 11.37 0.34
CA SER A 274 -23.40 10.91 0.27
C SER A 274 -23.72 9.97 1.45
N ASN A 275 -24.95 9.45 1.51
CA ASN A 275 -25.35 8.46 2.53
C ASN A 275 -25.19 7.01 2.06
N GLU A 276 -24.71 6.77 0.84
CA GLU A 276 -24.62 5.42 0.25
C GLU A 276 -23.29 5.20 -0.48
N GLY A 277 -22.86 3.94 -0.57
CA GLY A 277 -21.71 3.50 -1.36
C GLY A 277 -20.41 4.29 -1.08
N ARG A 278 -19.71 4.65 -2.16
CA ARG A 278 -18.43 5.38 -2.14
C ARG A 278 -18.52 6.72 -1.40
N GLY A 279 -19.61 7.46 -1.63
CA GLY A 279 -19.84 8.75 -0.98
C GLY A 279 -20.07 8.63 0.53
N TYR A 280 -20.63 7.52 1.00
CA TYR A 280 -20.74 7.25 2.44
C TYR A 280 -19.39 6.99 3.08
N VAL A 281 -18.50 6.25 2.42
CA VAL A 281 -17.14 6.03 2.95
C VAL A 281 -16.37 7.34 3.03
N LEU A 282 -16.39 8.16 1.98
CA LEU A 282 -15.82 9.51 2.03
C LEU A 282 -16.39 10.33 3.21
N ARG A 283 -17.73 10.32 3.38
CA ARG A 283 -18.38 11.00 4.51
C ARG A 283 -17.90 10.49 5.86
N ARG A 284 -17.70 9.18 6.04
CA ARG A 284 -17.19 8.60 7.29
C ARG A 284 -15.77 9.06 7.60
N ILE A 285 -14.88 9.06 6.61
CA ILE A 285 -13.48 9.51 6.77
C ILE A 285 -13.46 11.00 7.16
N ILE A 286 -14.21 11.86 6.45
CA ILE A 286 -14.32 13.30 6.79
C ILE A 286 -14.80 13.47 8.23
N ARG A 287 -15.89 12.80 8.62
CA ARG A 287 -16.44 12.90 9.98
C ARG A 287 -15.46 12.40 11.04
N ARG A 288 -14.69 11.34 10.75
CA ARG A 288 -13.64 10.83 11.63
C ARG A 288 -12.52 11.86 11.80
N ALA A 289 -12.03 12.46 10.72
CA ALA A 289 -11.01 13.52 10.79
C ALA A 289 -11.48 14.73 11.62
N VAL A 290 -12.71 15.21 11.36
CA VAL A 290 -13.32 16.31 12.12
C VAL A 290 -13.44 15.95 13.60
N ARG A 291 -13.88 14.73 13.94
CA ARG A 291 -13.96 14.25 15.33
C ARG A 291 -12.58 14.24 16.01
N HIS A 292 -11.51 13.85 15.31
CA HIS A 292 -10.15 13.95 15.85
C HIS A 292 -9.72 15.41 16.04
N GLY A 293 -10.10 16.33 15.15
CA GLY A 293 -9.92 17.76 15.37
C GLY A 293 -10.61 18.27 16.64
N TYR A 294 -11.85 17.85 16.89
CA TYR A 294 -12.56 18.16 18.13
C TYR A 294 -11.85 17.61 19.37
N LYS A 295 -11.30 16.39 19.32
CA LYS A 295 -10.50 15.83 20.42
C LYS A 295 -9.26 16.66 20.72
N LEU A 296 -8.68 17.29 19.70
CA LEU A 296 -7.56 18.22 19.82
C LEU A 296 -7.96 19.65 20.23
N GLY A 297 -9.25 19.90 20.49
CA GLY A 297 -9.77 21.20 20.92
C GLY A 297 -10.21 22.13 19.79
N GLN A 298 -10.15 21.69 18.52
CA GLN A 298 -10.60 22.50 17.38
C GLN A 298 -12.12 22.40 17.20
N SER A 299 -12.82 23.52 17.44
CA SER A 299 -14.29 23.63 17.33
C SER A 299 -14.78 24.36 16.07
N LYS A 300 -13.88 24.98 15.31
CA LYS A 300 -14.18 25.67 14.05
C LYS A 300 -13.83 24.79 12.84
N PRO A 301 -14.47 25.01 11.67
CA PRO A 301 -14.06 24.34 10.42
C PRO A 301 -12.57 24.57 10.11
N PHE A 302 -11.83 23.47 9.94
CA PHE A 302 -10.38 23.49 9.73
C PHE A 302 -9.90 22.55 8.61
N PHE A 303 -10.59 21.42 8.40
CA PHE A 303 -10.10 20.33 7.55
C PHE A 303 -9.83 20.76 6.10
N HIS A 304 -10.72 21.56 5.49
CA HIS A 304 -10.51 22.08 4.13
C HIS A 304 -9.27 22.98 3.96
N LYS A 305 -8.70 23.53 5.05
CA LYS A 305 -7.54 24.41 4.96
C LYS A 305 -6.27 23.63 4.67
N LEU A 306 -6.20 22.38 5.16
CA LEU A 306 -5.10 21.43 4.94
C LEU A 306 -4.93 21.02 3.48
N VAL A 307 -5.93 21.25 2.62
CA VAL A 307 -5.83 21.00 1.17
C VAL A 307 -4.69 21.81 0.55
N ALA A 308 -4.43 23.02 1.06
CA ALA A 308 -3.34 23.85 0.56
C ALA A 308 -1.97 23.21 0.82
N ASP A 309 -1.76 22.74 2.04
CA ASP A 309 -0.54 22.04 2.46
C ASP A 309 -0.38 20.73 1.68
N LEU A 310 -1.46 19.96 1.50
CA LEU A 310 -1.43 18.74 0.67
C LEU A 310 -1.06 19.01 -0.80
N VAL A 311 -1.57 20.10 -1.38
CA VAL A 311 -1.25 20.50 -2.75
C VAL A 311 0.22 20.92 -2.89
N GLN A 312 0.81 21.47 -1.84
CA GLN A 312 2.23 21.79 -1.82
C GLN A 312 3.09 20.52 -1.87
N GLU A 313 2.74 19.53 -1.05
CA GLU A 313 3.47 18.24 -1.01
C GLU A 313 3.28 17.41 -2.29
N MET A 314 2.05 17.28 -2.77
CA MET A 314 1.70 16.27 -3.78
C MET A 314 1.29 16.85 -5.14
N GLY A 315 1.03 18.15 -5.23
CA GLY A 315 0.48 18.77 -6.45
C GLY A 315 1.46 18.87 -7.62
N GLY A 316 2.75 18.57 -7.41
CA GLY A 316 3.73 18.40 -8.49
C GLY A 316 3.48 17.11 -9.27
N ALA A 317 3.31 15.99 -8.56
CA ALA A 317 3.01 14.68 -9.12
C ALA A 317 1.54 14.54 -9.54
N TYR A 318 0.63 15.24 -8.85
CA TYR A 318 -0.82 15.14 -9.05
C TYR A 318 -1.47 16.51 -9.32
N PRO A 319 -1.38 17.03 -10.56
CA PRO A 319 -1.96 18.32 -10.94
C PRO A 319 -3.47 18.43 -10.68
N GLU A 320 -4.20 17.32 -10.70
CA GLU A 320 -5.63 17.28 -10.47
C GLU A 320 -6.03 17.78 -9.06
N LEU A 321 -5.13 17.70 -8.07
CA LEU A 321 -5.34 18.29 -6.74
C LEU A 321 -5.35 19.83 -6.81
N LYS A 322 -4.49 20.42 -7.64
CA LYS A 322 -4.43 21.87 -7.87
C LYS A 322 -5.70 22.34 -8.58
N GLU A 323 -6.08 21.64 -9.65
CA GLU A 323 -7.26 21.95 -10.47
C GLU A 323 -8.56 21.86 -9.67
N ASN A 324 -8.68 20.83 -8.83
CA ASN A 324 -9.89 20.58 -8.04
C ASN A 324 -9.85 21.21 -6.64
N ARG A 325 -8.85 22.03 -6.30
CA ARG A 325 -8.73 22.72 -5.00
C ARG A 325 -10.00 23.46 -4.59
N ARG A 326 -10.74 24.03 -5.55
CA ARG A 326 -12.04 24.70 -5.29
C ARG A 326 -13.13 23.72 -4.86
N LYS A 327 -13.17 22.49 -5.40
CA LYS A 327 -14.14 21.45 -5.01
C LYS A 327 -13.84 20.92 -3.60
N SER A 328 -12.57 20.82 -3.24
CA SER A 328 -12.13 20.41 -1.90
C SER A 328 -12.44 21.43 -0.80
N LYS A 329 -12.89 22.66 -1.14
CA LYS A 329 -13.47 23.59 -0.15
C LYS A 329 -14.79 23.09 0.47
N LYS A 330 -15.36 21.99 -0.04
CA LYS A 330 -16.54 21.32 0.53
C LYS A 330 -16.20 20.39 1.71
N LEU A 331 -14.91 20.25 2.06
CA LEU A 331 -14.41 19.47 3.20
C LEU A 331 -14.69 20.10 4.56
#